data_AF-A0A2A4FPX5-F1
#
_entry.id   AF-A0A2A4FPX5-F1
#
_cell.length_a   1.000
_cell.length_b   1.000
_cell.length_c   1.000
_cell.angle_alpha   90.00
_cell.angle_beta   90.00
_cell.angle_gamma   90.00
#
_symmetry.space_group_name_H-M   'P 1'
#
loop_
_entity.id
_entity.type
_entity.pdbx_description
1 polymer ?
#
loop_
_entity_poly.entity_id
_entity_poly.type
_entity_poly.pdbx_seq_one_letter_code
_entity_poly.pdbx_strand_id
1 'polypeptide(L)'
;VRLTGWKAKNLRGGLRDVDIDLGDNPSRWTLIQMPNGTGKTTTMELLRATLNGVDLPAKTVRELRADDHVETGFFEARLLVDRQPYRLQLELDFRDGSATPWTVQEKERGGGREEGRNLPADLRTLLKPALTELFVFNGELATDIIDLTKSSAAGAIRALYGLDTLESVTKRVDSLIDLEQRRAAAITTAKERKGINQLKNAFDEARSTNARLEQQQKSTSARLVELEQERARLQADIQERMSEDAGLRAQI
;
A
#
# COMPACT_ATOMS: atom_id res chain seq x y z
N VAL A 1 -11.03 1.79 7.77
CA VAL A 1 -10.00 1.34 8.75
C VAL A 1 -9.52 2.53 9.56
N ARG A 2 -9.30 2.36 10.87
CA ARG A 2 -8.75 3.38 11.78
C ARG A 2 -7.65 2.77 12.64
N LEU A 3 -6.58 3.52 12.90
CA LEU A 3 -5.61 3.18 13.94
C LEU A 3 -6.18 3.65 15.29
N THR A 4 -6.38 2.71 16.21
CA THR A 4 -6.95 2.98 17.54
C THR A 4 -5.89 2.99 18.64
N GLY A 5 -4.65 2.59 18.33
CA GLY A 5 -3.55 2.62 19.28
C GLY A 5 -2.39 1.74 18.88
N TRP A 6 -1.35 1.73 19.72
CA TRP A 6 -0.24 0.80 19.58
C TRP A 6 0.43 0.54 20.93
N LYS A 7 1.16 -0.56 21.00
CA LYS A 7 1.95 -0.96 22.16
C LYS A 7 3.37 -1.31 21.72
N ALA A 8 4.35 -0.96 22.52
CA ALA A 8 5.75 -1.31 22.31
C ALA A 8 6.37 -1.76 23.62
N LYS A 9 7.17 -2.83 23.58
CA LYS A 9 7.95 -3.29 24.72
C LYS A 9 9.36 -3.63 24.30
N ASN A 10 10.32 -3.31 25.17
CA ASN A 10 11.71 -3.71 25.04
C ASN A 10 12.39 -3.21 23.74
N LEU A 11 11.93 -2.07 23.22
CA LEU A 11 12.43 -1.46 21.99
C LEU A 11 13.24 -0.19 22.26
N ARG A 12 14.19 0.11 21.36
CA ARG A 12 15.08 1.27 21.42
C ARG A 12 14.32 2.59 21.39
N GLY A 13 15.02 3.66 21.77
CA GLY A 13 14.48 5.02 21.71
C GLY A 13 13.35 5.23 22.71
N GLY A 14 13.48 4.72 23.94
CA GLY A 14 12.48 4.93 24.99
C GLY A 14 11.20 4.09 24.85
N LEU A 15 11.11 3.20 23.86
CA LEU A 15 9.97 2.30 23.63
C LEU A 15 10.05 1.01 24.50
N ARG A 16 10.43 1.16 25.77
CA ARG A 16 10.61 0.03 26.70
C ARG A 16 9.29 -0.53 27.23
N ASP A 17 8.31 0.34 27.50
CA ASP A 17 6.95 -0.03 27.88
C ASP A 17 6.02 1.15 27.54
N VAL A 18 5.58 1.18 26.28
CA VAL A 18 4.69 2.22 25.75
C VAL A 18 3.37 1.58 25.38
N ASP A 19 2.27 2.19 25.82
CA ASP A 19 0.92 1.83 25.44
C ASP A 19 0.16 3.13 25.12
N ILE A 20 -0.12 3.34 23.83
CA ILE A 20 -0.88 4.48 23.35
C ILE A 20 -2.26 3.97 22.94
N ASP A 21 -3.28 4.44 23.63
CA ASP A 21 -4.68 4.19 23.33
C ASP A 21 -5.34 5.49 22.85
N LEU A 22 -5.88 5.45 21.64
CA LEU A 22 -6.60 6.56 21.01
C LEU A 22 -8.13 6.37 21.08
N GLY A 23 -8.59 5.23 21.63
CA GLY A 23 -9.99 4.81 21.66
C GLY A 23 -10.51 4.33 20.30
N ASP A 24 -11.76 3.83 20.30
CA ASP A 24 -12.42 3.29 19.10
C ASP A 24 -12.77 4.36 18.05
N ASN A 25 -12.89 5.60 18.51
CA ASN A 25 -13.19 6.75 17.66
C ASN A 25 -12.21 7.88 17.98
N PRO A 26 -10.95 7.77 17.52
CA PRO A 26 -9.93 8.77 17.78
C PRO A 26 -10.35 10.11 17.16
N SER A 27 -9.93 11.20 17.80
CA SER A 27 -10.10 12.56 17.28
C SER A 27 -9.54 12.67 15.87
N ARG A 28 -10.19 13.50 15.03
CA ARG A 28 -9.77 13.75 13.63
C ARG A 28 -8.27 14.11 13.54
N TRP A 29 -7.78 14.84 14.53
CA TRP A 29 -6.36 15.14 14.69
C TRP A 29 -5.91 14.69 16.07
N THR A 30 -4.82 13.94 16.11
CA THR A 30 -4.13 13.55 17.33
C THR A 30 -2.67 13.97 17.17
N LEU A 31 -2.18 14.79 18.09
CA LEU A 31 -0.78 15.22 18.10
C LEU A 31 -0.06 14.46 19.21
N ILE A 32 0.96 13.69 18.82
CA ILE A 32 1.85 13.00 19.75
C ILE A 32 3.23 13.64 19.62
N GLN A 33 3.69 14.25 20.70
CA GLN A 33 5.00 14.89 20.74
C GLN A 33 6.01 13.96 21.41
N MET A 34 7.09 13.68 20.69
CA MET A 34 8.19 12.84 21.12
C MET A 34 9.49 13.64 20.99
N PRO A 35 10.26 13.85 22.07
CA PRO A 35 11.58 14.47 21.99
C PRO A 35 12.53 13.69 21.06
N ASN A 36 13.58 14.36 20.58
CA ASN A 36 14.60 13.70 19.76
C ASN A 36 15.20 12.50 20.51
N GLY A 37 15.37 11.38 19.80
CA GLY A 37 15.88 10.13 20.38
C GLY A 37 14.85 9.28 21.13
N THR A 38 13.58 9.72 21.25
CA THR A 38 12.52 8.98 21.94
C THR A 38 11.66 8.11 21.01
N GLY A 39 12.30 7.55 19.97
CA GLY A 39 11.67 6.46 19.21
C GLY A 39 10.61 6.88 18.21
N LYS A 40 10.51 8.17 17.86
CA LYS A 40 9.61 8.68 16.79
C LYS A 40 9.76 7.90 15.48
N THR A 41 10.97 7.88 14.93
CA THR A 41 11.26 7.17 13.66
C THR A 41 11.06 5.67 13.83
N THR A 42 11.48 5.10 14.96
CA THR A 42 11.32 3.67 15.25
C THR A 42 9.85 3.25 15.34
N THR A 43 8.99 4.05 15.98
CA THR A 43 7.55 3.81 16.03
C THR A 43 6.94 3.80 14.63
N MET A 44 7.34 4.77 13.79
CA MET A 44 6.87 4.87 12.41
C MET A 44 7.34 3.69 11.54
N GLU A 45 8.60 3.26 11.67
CA GLU A 45 9.14 2.06 10.99
C GLU A 45 8.39 0.79 11.41
N LEU A 46 8.15 0.61 12.71
CA LEU A 46 7.41 -0.54 13.24
C LEU A 46 5.94 -0.55 12.83
N LEU A 47 5.28 0.62 12.82
CA LEU A 47 3.93 0.77 12.27
C LEU A 47 3.91 0.34 10.80
N ARG A 48 4.87 0.81 9.98
CA ARG A 48 4.97 0.41 8.56
C ARG A 48 5.14 -1.10 8.42
N ALA A 49 6.14 -1.68 9.08
CA ALA A 49 6.46 -3.11 8.99
C ALA A 49 5.26 -3.99 9.41
N THR A 50 4.60 -3.62 10.50
CA THR A 50 3.43 -4.35 11.02
C THR A 50 2.23 -4.23 10.08
N LEU A 51 2.00 -3.04 9.52
CA LEU A 51 0.88 -2.80 8.61
C LEU A 51 1.07 -3.43 7.25
N ASN A 52 2.29 -3.44 6.70
CA ASN A 52 2.55 -3.95 5.35
C ASN A 52 3.00 -5.41 5.30
N GLY A 53 3.48 -5.96 6.43
CA GLY A 53 3.97 -7.33 6.53
C GLY A 53 5.30 -7.55 5.81
N VAL A 54 6.13 -6.52 5.68
CA VAL A 54 7.50 -6.67 5.15
C VAL A 54 8.38 -7.30 6.23
N ASP A 55 9.12 -8.32 5.83
CA ASP A 55 10.11 -8.95 6.69
C ASP A 55 11.21 -7.96 7.07
N LEU A 56 11.48 -7.87 8.37
CA LEU A 56 12.59 -7.07 8.87
C LEU A 56 13.89 -7.86 8.72
N PRO A 57 14.94 -7.27 8.11
CA PRO A 57 16.25 -7.90 8.08
C PRO A 57 16.77 -8.16 9.50
N ALA A 58 17.47 -9.27 9.70
CA ALA A 58 17.96 -9.66 11.03
C ALA A 58 18.83 -8.59 11.71
N LYS A 59 19.62 -7.85 10.93
CA LYS A 59 20.38 -6.70 11.44
C LYS A 59 19.46 -5.63 12.02
N THR A 60 18.40 -5.25 11.29
CA THR A 60 17.40 -4.28 11.74
C THR A 60 16.69 -4.76 13.01
N VAL A 61 16.31 -6.04 13.07
CA VAL A 61 15.69 -6.62 14.28
C VAL A 61 16.58 -6.43 15.50
N ARG A 62 17.87 -6.81 15.40
CA ARG A 62 18.81 -6.66 16.53
C ARG A 62 19.04 -5.20 16.92
N GLU A 63 19.07 -4.30 15.96
CA GLU A 63 19.22 -2.85 16.20
C GLU A 63 18.01 -2.20 16.87
N LEU A 64 16.85 -2.86 16.91
CA LEU A 64 15.65 -2.37 17.58
C LEU A 64 15.67 -2.62 19.09
N ARG A 65 16.62 -3.39 19.60
CA ARG A 65 16.72 -3.76 21.02
C ARG A 65 16.92 -2.55 21.94
N ALA A 66 16.21 -2.53 23.08
CA ALA A 66 16.29 -1.44 24.06
C ALA A 66 17.62 -1.36 24.84
N ASP A 67 18.24 -2.51 25.13
CA ASP A 67 19.54 -2.64 25.80
C ASP A 67 20.17 -4.01 25.57
N ASP A 68 21.44 -4.17 25.95
CA ASP A 68 22.18 -5.39 25.67
C ASP A 68 21.71 -6.65 26.43
N HIS A 69 20.81 -6.51 27.41
CA HIS A 69 20.35 -7.59 28.27
C HIS A 69 18.94 -8.09 27.90
N VAL A 70 18.28 -7.40 26.99
CA VAL A 70 16.97 -7.79 26.46
C VAL A 70 17.14 -8.77 25.30
N GLU A 71 16.49 -9.92 25.39
CA GLU A 71 16.51 -10.92 24.32
C GLU A 71 15.30 -10.85 23.39
N THR A 72 14.21 -10.23 23.83
CA THR A 72 12.95 -10.18 23.07
C THR A 72 12.30 -8.81 23.09
N GLY A 73 11.63 -8.46 21.99
CA GLY A 73 10.88 -7.22 21.80
C GLY A 73 9.47 -7.50 21.31
N PHE A 74 8.60 -6.51 21.46
CA PHE A 74 7.21 -6.62 21.03
C PHE A 74 6.69 -5.29 20.51
N PHE A 75 5.97 -5.34 19.39
CA PHE A 75 5.20 -4.23 18.87
C PHE A 75 3.78 -4.68 18.51
N GLU A 76 2.77 -3.87 18.79
CA GLU A 76 1.38 -4.12 18.42
C GLU A 76 0.77 -2.86 17.82
N ALA A 77 0.15 -2.96 16.65
CA ALA A 77 -0.72 -1.95 16.09
C ALA A 77 -2.18 -2.39 16.23
N ARG A 78 -3.02 -1.52 16.81
CA ARG A 78 -4.45 -1.77 17.02
C ARG A 78 -5.26 -1.04 15.95
N LEU A 79 -6.11 -1.78 15.26
CA LEU A 79 -6.91 -1.30 14.14
C LEU A 79 -8.38 -1.58 14.38
N LEU A 80 -9.24 -0.68 13.90
CA LEU A 80 -10.66 -0.90 13.73
C LEU A 80 -10.97 -0.98 12.23
N VAL A 81 -11.37 -2.16 11.76
CA VAL A 81 -11.71 -2.46 10.37
C VAL A 81 -13.18 -2.82 10.33
N ASP A 82 -14.02 -2.02 9.69
CA ASP A 82 -15.47 -2.25 9.59
C ASP A 82 -16.13 -2.59 10.94
N ARG A 83 -15.72 -1.86 11.99
CA ARG A 83 -16.15 -2.01 13.39
C ARG A 83 -15.65 -3.29 14.10
N GLN A 84 -14.81 -4.08 13.46
CA GLN A 84 -14.14 -5.21 14.07
C GLN A 84 -12.72 -4.83 14.53
N PRO A 85 -12.32 -5.16 15.76
CA PRO A 85 -10.99 -4.90 16.26
C PRO A 85 -9.99 -5.94 15.70
N TYR A 86 -8.86 -5.43 15.22
CA TYR A 86 -7.71 -6.22 14.78
C TYR A 86 -6.48 -5.75 15.54
N ARG A 87 -5.69 -6.68 16.07
CA ARG A 87 -4.37 -6.37 16.62
C ARG A 87 -3.33 -7.08 15.79
N LEU A 88 -2.47 -6.30 15.15
CA LEU A 88 -1.33 -6.80 14.40
C LEU A 88 -0.12 -6.71 15.31
N GLN A 89 0.49 -7.84 15.61
CA GLN A 89 1.60 -7.95 16.53
C GLN A 89 2.87 -8.38 15.79
N LEU A 90 4.01 -7.93 16.28
CA LEU A 90 5.32 -8.31 15.83
C LEU A 90 6.15 -8.70 17.05
N GLU A 91 6.43 -9.99 17.19
CA GLU A 91 7.33 -10.52 18.21
C GLU A 91 8.74 -10.58 17.64
N LEU A 92 9.69 -10.01 18.36
CA LEU A 92 11.07 -9.88 17.92
C LEU A 92 11.95 -10.73 18.83
N ASP A 93 12.74 -11.63 18.26
CA ASP A 93 13.83 -12.30 18.97
C ASP A 93 15.15 -11.67 18.53
N PHE A 94 15.82 -11.02 19.47
CA PHE A 94 17.05 -10.28 19.21
C PHE A 94 18.28 -11.20 19.17
N ARG A 95 18.17 -12.46 19.61
CA ARG A 95 19.28 -13.42 19.57
C ARG A 95 19.47 -13.93 18.15
N ASP A 96 18.39 -14.41 17.54
CA ASP A 96 18.42 -14.90 16.16
C ASP A 96 18.19 -13.77 15.14
N GLY A 97 17.58 -12.65 15.55
CA GLY A 97 17.22 -11.54 14.67
C GLY A 97 15.93 -11.80 13.89
N SER A 98 15.02 -12.62 14.41
CA SER A 98 13.75 -12.95 13.77
C SER A 98 12.63 -11.99 14.20
N ALA A 99 11.67 -11.78 13.29
CA ALA A 99 10.47 -11.01 13.52
C ALA A 99 9.26 -11.84 13.11
N THR A 100 8.44 -12.27 14.07
CA THR A 100 7.29 -13.14 13.83
C THR A 100 6.00 -12.31 13.90
N PRO A 101 5.28 -12.17 12.78
CA PRO A 101 4.01 -11.45 12.76
C PRO A 101 2.89 -12.32 13.33
N TRP A 102 1.95 -11.70 14.04
CA TRP A 102 0.72 -12.32 14.51
C TRP A 102 -0.47 -11.42 14.29
N THR A 103 -1.64 -12.01 14.11
CA THR A 103 -2.91 -11.30 14.08
C THR A 103 -3.80 -11.81 15.19
N VAL A 104 -4.30 -10.91 16.02
CA VAL A 104 -5.28 -11.21 17.07
C VAL A 104 -6.61 -10.55 16.74
N GLN A 105 -7.66 -11.35 16.67
CA GLN A 105 -9.06 -10.96 16.52
C GLN A 105 -9.84 -11.53 17.70
N GLU A 106 -10.72 -10.76 18.32
CA GLU A 106 -11.64 -11.34 19.32
C GLU A 106 -12.66 -12.22 18.61
N LYS A 107 -12.41 -13.54 18.61
CA LYS A 107 -13.42 -14.56 18.30
C LYS A 107 -14.05 -15.01 19.61
N GLU A 108 -15.37 -15.04 19.69
CA GLU A 108 -16.13 -15.38 20.92
C GLU A 108 -15.77 -16.76 21.53
N ARG A 109 -15.07 -17.63 20.80
CA ARG A 109 -14.54 -18.91 21.29
C ARG A 109 -13.19 -19.22 20.64
N GLY A 110 -12.12 -19.30 21.43
CA GLY A 110 -10.84 -19.89 21.01
C GLY A 110 -9.77 -18.90 20.57
N GLY A 111 -9.34 -18.04 21.50
CA GLY A 111 -7.98 -17.50 21.53
C GLY A 111 -7.58 -16.46 20.48
N GLY A 112 -8.28 -16.36 19.34
CA GLY A 112 -8.24 -15.22 18.43
C GLY A 112 -6.91 -14.90 17.73
N ARG A 113 -5.82 -15.55 18.15
CA ARG A 113 -4.44 -15.27 17.75
C ARG A 113 -3.97 -16.29 16.74
N GLU A 114 -3.59 -15.81 15.57
CA GLU A 114 -3.11 -16.61 14.45
C GLU A 114 -1.77 -16.03 13.97
N GLU A 115 -0.83 -16.90 13.62
CA GLU A 115 0.45 -16.47 13.05
C GLU A 115 0.22 -15.85 11.67
N GLY A 116 1.03 -14.84 11.35
CA GLY A 116 0.94 -14.10 10.10
C GLY A 116 0.05 -12.88 10.17
N ARG A 117 -0.06 -12.23 9.01
CA ARG A 117 -0.85 -11.02 8.79
C ARG A 117 -2.19 -11.37 8.14
N ASN A 118 -3.19 -11.66 8.97
CA ASN A 118 -4.51 -12.15 8.58
C ASN A 118 -5.53 -11.02 8.56
N LEU A 119 -5.37 -10.12 7.60
CA LEU A 119 -6.30 -9.03 7.31
C LEU A 119 -7.29 -9.43 6.21
N PRO A 120 -8.47 -8.76 6.12
CA PRO A 120 -9.35 -8.88 4.96
C PRO A 120 -8.61 -8.62 3.64
N ALA A 121 -9.01 -9.29 2.57
CA ALA A 121 -8.29 -9.29 1.28
C ALA A 121 -8.06 -7.88 0.71
N ASP A 122 -9.07 -7.03 0.80
CA ASP A 122 -9.00 -5.64 0.33
C ASP A 122 -7.94 -4.86 1.12
N LEU A 123 -7.92 -5.05 2.44
CA LEU A 123 -6.96 -4.37 3.30
C LEU A 123 -5.52 -4.88 3.11
N ARG A 124 -5.34 -6.19 2.84
CA ARG A 124 -4.03 -6.73 2.47
C ARG A 124 -3.49 -6.08 1.20
N THR A 125 -4.36 -5.82 0.23
CA THR A 125 -4.02 -5.17 -1.04
C THR A 125 -3.68 -3.69 -0.84
N LEU A 126 -4.46 -2.99 -0.01
CA LEU A 126 -4.25 -1.58 0.31
C LEU A 126 -2.99 -1.33 1.13
N LEU A 127 -2.70 -2.19 2.10
CA LEU A 127 -1.54 -2.05 2.96
C LEU A 127 -0.37 -2.87 2.39
N LYS A 128 -0.05 -2.67 1.11
CA LYS A 128 1.23 -3.09 0.51
C LYS A 128 2.31 -2.06 0.84
N PRO A 129 3.61 -2.37 0.72
CA PRO A 129 4.69 -1.45 1.08
C PRO A 129 4.56 -0.07 0.44
N ALA A 130 4.40 -0.02 -0.89
CA ALA A 130 4.29 1.23 -1.66
C ALA A 130 3.11 2.11 -1.23
N LEU A 131 2.00 1.51 -0.80
CA LEU A 131 0.81 2.24 -0.36
C LEU A 131 0.89 2.63 1.11
N THR A 132 1.51 1.80 1.95
CA THR A 132 1.65 2.06 3.39
C THR A 132 2.48 3.31 3.65
N GLU A 133 3.44 3.63 2.77
CA GLU A 133 4.22 4.88 2.85
C GLU A 133 3.38 6.15 2.66
N LEU A 134 2.21 6.06 2.00
CA LEU A 134 1.29 7.18 1.86
C LEU A 134 0.43 7.40 3.11
N PHE A 135 0.16 6.35 3.87
CA PHE A 135 -0.66 6.43 5.09
C PHE A 135 0.18 6.65 6.35
N VAL A 136 1.39 6.11 6.39
CA VAL A 136 2.36 6.28 7.48
C VAL A 136 3.59 6.94 6.88
N PHE A 137 3.60 8.27 6.81
CA PHE A 137 4.65 9.03 6.13
C PHE A 137 5.59 9.73 7.10
N ASN A 138 6.87 9.85 6.71
CA ASN A 138 7.82 10.68 7.43
C ASN A 138 7.79 12.10 6.87
N GLY A 139 7.42 13.08 7.70
CA GLY A 139 7.40 14.49 7.30
C GLY A 139 8.78 15.04 6.88
N GLU A 140 9.89 14.44 7.35
CA GLU A 140 11.25 14.82 6.93
C GLU A 140 11.55 14.39 5.49
N LEU A 141 10.90 13.33 5.01
CA LEU A 141 10.96 12.84 3.63
C LEU A 141 9.81 13.42 2.77
N ALA A 142 9.12 14.46 3.23
CA ALA A 142 7.99 15.05 2.49
C ALA A 142 8.43 15.65 1.13
N THR A 143 9.67 16.15 1.05
CA THR A 143 10.27 16.59 -0.22
C THR A 143 10.42 15.42 -1.19
N ASP A 144 10.89 14.27 -0.67
CA ASP A 144 10.97 13.04 -1.45
C ASP A 144 9.58 12.53 -1.83
N ILE A 145 8.53 12.78 -1.04
CA ILE A 145 7.15 12.47 -1.43
C ILE A 145 6.75 13.31 -2.65
N ILE A 146 7.11 14.58 -2.74
CA ILE A 146 6.81 15.42 -3.91
C ILE A 146 7.52 14.86 -5.16
N ASP A 147 8.75 14.38 -5.05
CA ASP A 147 9.47 13.77 -6.18
C ASP A 147 9.01 12.33 -6.47
N LEU A 148 8.72 11.54 -5.43
CA LEU A 148 8.09 10.22 -5.50
C LEU A 148 6.68 10.33 -6.09
N THR A 149 5.93 11.42 -5.89
CA THR A 149 4.53 11.51 -6.35
C THR A 149 4.42 11.44 -7.87
N LYS A 150 5.44 11.82 -8.63
CA LYS A 150 5.38 11.69 -10.10
C LYS A 150 5.35 10.22 -10.58
N SER A 151 6.03 9.31 -9.87
CA SER A 151 6.17 7.89 -10.24
C SER A 151 5.48 6.95 -9.25
N SER A 152 5.76 7.11 -7.96
CA SER A 152 5.21 6.38 -6.84
C SER A 152 3.73 6.72 -6.59
N ALA A 153 3.24 7.96 -6.78
CA ALA A 153 1.78 8.17 -6.68
C ALA A 153 1.04 7.50 -7.84
N ALA A 154 1.61 7.49 -9.05
CA ALA A 154 1.06 6.70 -10.16
C ALA A 154 1.14 5.19 -9.88
N GLY A 155 2.18 4.71 -9.20
CA GLY A 155 2.33 3.32 -8.75
C GLY A 155 1.35 2.95 -7.63
N ALA A 156 1.13 3.84 -6.68
CA ALA A 156 0.18 3.74 -5.59
C ALA A 156 -1.27 3.80 -6.10
N ILE A 157 -1.60 4.74 -6.98
CA ILE A 157 -2.88 4.79 -7.68
C ILE A 157 -3.09 3.48 -8.46
N ARG A 158 -2.07 2.99 -9.18
CA ARG A 158 -2.13 1.68 -9.86
C ARG A 158 -2.36 0.53 -8.89
N ALA A 159 -1.67 0.50 -7.74
CA ALA A 159 -1.85 -0.52 -6.71
C ALA A 159 -3.23 -0.43 -6.03
N LEU A 160 -3.76 0.79 -5.83
CA LEU A 160 -5.08 1.07 -5.27
C LEU A 160 -6.19 0.57 -6.20
N TYR A 161 -6.01 0.71 -7.52
CA TYR A 161 -6.91 0.18 -8.54
C TYR A 161 -6.58 -1.26 -8.99
N GLY A 162 -5.61 -1.92 -8.35
CA GLY A 162 -5.20 -3.30 -8.67
C GLY A 162 -4.60 -3.50 -10.07
N LEU A 163 -4.17 -2.43 -10.73
CA LEU A 163 -3.59 -2.48 -12.08
C LEU A 163 -2.23 -3.21 -12.11
N ASP A 164 -1.54 -3.25 -10.98
CA ASP A 164 -0.33 -4.05 -10.76
C ASP A 164 -0.60 -5.57 -10.87
N THR A 165 -1.79 -6.01 -10.45
CA THR A 165 -2.17 -7.42 -10.57
C THR A 165 -2.36 -7.84 -12.03
N LEU A 166 -2.94 -6.97 -12.87
CA LEU A 166 -3.08 -7.22 -14.30
C LEU A 166 -1.73 -7.36 -14.99
N GLU A 167 -0.77 -6.48 -14.67
CA GLU A 167 0.58 -6.56 -15.21
C GLU A 167 1.30 -7.85 -14.79
N SER A 168 1.09 -8.29 -13.53
CA SER A 168 1.65 -9.55 -13.03
C SER A 168 1.07 -10.78 -13.75
N VAL A 169 -0.21 -10.75 -14.13
CA VAL A 169 -0.86 -11.79 -14.93
C VAL A 169 -0.27 -11.81 -16.34
N THR A 170 -0.12 -10.64 -16.97
CA THR A 170 0.53 -10.54 -18.29
C THR A 170 1.94 -11.14 -18.28
N LYS A 171 2.77 -10.81 -17.29
CA LYS A 171 4.13 -11.37 -17.17
C LYS A 171 4.14 -12.89 -16.96
N ARG A 172 3.17 -13.45 -16.22
CA ARG A 172 3.04 -14.91 -16.06
C ARG A 172 2.62 -15.58 -17.36
N VAL A 173 1.73 -14.95 -18.12
CA VAL A 173 1.32 -15.43 -19.45
C VAL A 173 2.52 -15.41 -20.40
N ASP A 174 3.28 -14.31 -20.45
CA ASP A 174 4.50 -14.21 -21.27
C ASP A 174 5.51 -15.30 -20.91
N SER A 175 5.74 -15.53 -19.62
CA SER A 175 6.65 -16.58 -19.14
C SER A 175 6.20 -18.00 -19.52
N LEU A 176 4.88 -18.26 -19.50
CA LEU A 176 4.31 -19.54 -19.92
C LEU A 176 4.46 -19.74 -21.43
N ILE A 177 4.27 -18.68 -22.21
CA ILE A 177 4.45 -18.70 -23.66
C ILE A 177 5.91 -18.97 -24.00
N ASP A 178 6.86 -18.30 -23.34
CA ASP A 178 8.29 -18.54 -23.53
C ASP A 178 8.69 -19.98 -23.18
N LEU A 179 8.11 -20.54 -22.12
CA LEU A 179 8.35 -21.93 -21.71
C LEU A 179 7.82 -22.93 -22.73
N GLU A 180 6.60 -22.72 -23.25
CA GLU A 180 6.02 -23.58 -24.26
C GLU A 180 6.70 -23.43 -25.63
N GLN A 181 7.18 -22.23 -25.98
CA GLN A 181 8.00 -22.04 -27.19
C GLN A 181 9.31 -22.82 -27.11
N ARG A 182 9.97 -22.85 -25.94
CA ARG A 182 11.18 -23.65 -25.72
C ARG A 182 10.89 -25.15 -25.79
N ARG A 183 9.74 -25.61 -25.29
CA ARG A 183 9.30 -27.02 -25.39
C ARG A 183 8.95 -27.41 -26.82
N ALA A 184 8.22 -26.58 -27.54
CA ALA A 184 7.84 -26.78 -28.93
C ALA A 184 9.04 -26.74 -29.89
N ALA A 185 10.08 -25.96 -29.59
CA ALA A 185 11.33 -25.97 -30.35
C ALA A 185 12.11 -27.29 -30.18
N ALA A 186 11.93 -27.99 -29.06
CA ALA A 186 12.60 -29.26 -28.75
C ALA A 186 11.89 -30.50 -29.33
N ILE A 187 10.60 -30.41 -29.68
CA ILE A 187 9.79 -31.55 -30.15
C ILE A 187 9.32 -31.25 -31.58
N THR A 188 10.02 -31.81 -32.57
CA THR A 188 9.65 -31.70 -33.97
C THR A 188 8.60 -32.73 -34.35
N THR A 189 7.32 -32.33 -34.41
CA THR A 189 6.32 -33.04 -35.22
C THR A 189 5.30 -32.10 -35.85
N ALA A 190 5.16 -32.16 -37.17
CA ALA A 190 4.47 -31.18 -38.01
C ALA A 190 2.96 -30.99 -37.74
N LYS A 191 2.31 -31.81 -36.90
CA LYS A 191 0.91 -31.62 -36.47
C LYS A 191 0.75 -30.59 -35.34
N GLU A 192 1.75 -30.41 -34.48
CA GLU A 192 1.73 -29.44 -33.37
C GLU A 192 1.94 -28.00 -33.85
N ARG A 193 2.68 -27.81 -34.95
CA ARG A 193 2.97 -26.49 -35.55
C ARG A 193 1.71 -25.70 -35.92
N LYS A 194 0.62 -26.36 -36.34
CA LYS A 194 -0.61 -25.67 -36.75
C LYS A 194 -1.39 -25.13 -35.54
N GLY A 195 -1.45 -25.89 -34.44
CA GLY A 195 -2.05 -25.44 -33.17
C GLY A 195 -1.22 -24.35 -32.50
N ILE A 196 0.12 -24.48 -32.54
CA ILE A 196 1.05 -23.45 -32.05
C ILE A 196 0.91 -22.16 -32.85
N ASN A 197 0.80 -22.23 -34.18
CA ASN A 197 0.60 -21.04 -35.01
C ASN A 197 -0.76 -20.37 -34.75
N GLN A 198 -1.82 -21.13 -34.44
CA GLN A 198 -3.11 -20.56 -34.06
C GLN A 198 -3.04 -19.85 -32.70
N LEU A 199 -2.42 -20.47 -31.70
CA LEU A 199 -2.20 -19.84 -30.39
C LEU A 199 -1.29 -18.61 -30.50
N LYS A 200 -0.28 -18.66 -31.38
CA LYS A 200 0.61 -17.53 -31.67
C LYS A 200 -0.16 -16.38 -32.31
N ASN A 201 -0.97 -16.65 -33.33
CA ASN A 201 -1.77 -15.61 -33.97
C ASN A 201 -2.78 -15.01 -32.98
N ALA A 202 -3.42 -15.83 -32.16
CA ALA A 202 -4.34 -15.36 -31.11
C ALA A 202 -3.61 -14.51 -30.05
N PHE A 203 -2.38 -14.89 -29.68
CA PHE A 203 -1.56 -14.11 -28.76
C PHE A 203 -1.10 -12.78 -29.38
N ASP A 204 -0.62 -12.79 -30.61
CA ASP A 204 -0.19 -11.58 -31.32
C ASP A 204 -1.39 -10.63 -31.55
N GLU A 205 -2.58 -11.17 -31.81
CA GLU A 205 -3.83 -10.43 -31.90
C GLU A 205 -4.24 -9.85 -30.54
N ALA A 206 -4.19 -10.65 -29.46
CA ALA A 206 -4.46 -10.16 -28.11
C ALA A 206 -3.47 -9.07 -27.68
N ARG A 207 -2.19 -9.24 -28.02
CA ARG A 207 -1.12 -8.27 -27.72
C ARG A 207 -1.30 -6.98 -28.49
N SER A 208 -1.61 -7.06 -29.79
CA SER A 208 -1.89 -5.86 -30.60
C SER A 208 -3.15 -5.14 -30.14
N THR A 209 -4.18 -5.90 -29.73
CA THR A 209 -5.41 -5.37 -29.14
C THR A 209 -5.11 -4.66 -27.83
N ASN A 210 -4.27 -5.25 -26.97
CA ASN A 210 -3.86 -4.65 -25.70
C ASN A 210 -3.08 -3.34 -25.92
N ALA A 211 -2.09 -3.35 -26.82
CA ALA A 211 -1.35 -2.13 -27.18
C ALA A 211 -2.27 -1.01 -27.72
N ARG A 212 -3.28 -1.37 -28.52
CA ARG A 212 -4.30 -0.43 -29.01
C ARG A 212 -5.15 0.11 -27.85
N LEU A 213 -5.58 -0.75 -26.93
CA LEU A 213 -6.37 -0.35 -25.76
C LEU A 213 -5.56 0.56 -24.82
N GLU A 214 -4.28 0.29 -24.59
CA GLU A 214 -3.39 1.18 -23.82
C GLU A 214 -3.25 2.56 -24.49
N GLN A 215 -3.12 2.59 -25.82
CA GLN A 215 -3.06 3.86 -26.55
C GLN A 215 -4.38 4.63 -26.47
N GLN A 216 -5.51 3.93 -26.57
CA GLN A 216 -6.84 4.51 -26.37
C GLN A 216 -7.06 5.01 -24.93
N GLN A 217 -6.57 4.28 -23.94
CA GLN A 217 -6.63 4.69 -22.54
C GLN A 217 -5.83 5.98 -22.32
N LYS A 218 -4.61 6.06 -22.88
CA LYS A 218 -3.77 7.26 -22.80
C LYS A 218 -4.42 8.47 -23.48
N SER A 219 -5.00 8.30 -24.67
CA SER A 219 -5.67 9.41 -25.37
C SER A 219 -6.94 9.85 -24.65
N THR A 220 -7.71 8.89 -24.12
CA THR A 220 -8.93 9.18 -23.35
C THR A 220 -8.62 9.88 -22.04
N SER A 221 -7.56 9.47 -21.32
CA SER A 221 -7.15 10.15 -20.08
C SER A 221 -6.67 11.56 -20.34
N ALA A 222 -5.90 11.79 -21.42
CA ALA A 222 -5.48 13.13 -21.81
C ALA A 222 -6.68 14.04 -22.13
N ARG A 223 -7.67 13.50 -22.86
CA ARG A 223 -8.90 14.22 -23.20
C ARG A 223 -9.77 14.50 -21.97
N LEU A 224 -9.77 13.59 -20.99
CA LEU A 224 -10.50 13.79 -19.73
C LEU A 224 -9.89 14.93 -18.92
N VAL A 225 -8.56 15.01 -18.85
CA VAL A 225 -7.86 16.14 -18.22
C VAL A 225 -8.19 17.47 -18.91
N GLU A 226 -8.21 17.49 -20.24
CA GLU A 226 -8.56 18.69 -21.01
C GLU A 226 -10.01 19.15 -20.73
N LEU A 227 -10.97 18.22 -20.74
CA LEU A 227 -12.37 18.51 -20.42
C LEU A 227 -12.57 18.96 -18.97
N GLU A 228 -11.80 18.43 -18.02
CA GLU A 228 -11.84 18.89 -16.63
C GLU A 228 -11.32 20.31 -16.46
N GLN A 229 -10.26 20.67 -17.19
CA GLN A 229 -9.74 22.05 -17.23
C GLN A 229 -10.76 23.01 -17.86
N GLU A 230 -11.40 22.60 -18.95
CA GLU A 230 -12.44 23.39 -19.62
C GLU A 230 -13.67 23.57 -18.71
N ARG A 231 -14.09 22.51 -18.01
CA ARG A 231 -15.17 22.60 -17.02
C ARG A 231 -14.82 23.56 -15.89
N ALA A 232 -13.60 23.51 -15.37
CA ALA A 232 -13.15 24.41 -14.30
C ALA A 232 -13.15 25.87 -14.76
N ARG A 233 -12.71 26.14 -15.99
CA ARG A 233 -12.73 27.47 -16.60
C ARG A 233 -14.16 27.99 -16.76
N LEU A 234 -15.07 27.19 -17.32
CA LEU A 234 -16.47 27.58 -17.48
C LEU A 234 -17.17 27.80 -16.14
N GLN A 235 -16.84 27.02 -15.10
CA GLN A 235 -17.35 27.24 -13.75
C GLN A 235 -16.85 28.57 -13.16
N ALA A 236 -15.60 28.95 -13.40
CA ALA A 236 -15.06 30.24 -12.99
C ALA A 236 -15.76 31.41 -13.72
N ASP A 237 -15.94 31.31 -15.04
CA ASP A 237 -16.65 32.32 -15.84
C ASP A 237 -18.12 32.49 -15.39
N ILE A 238 -18.80 31.38 -15.06
CA ILE A 238 -20.18 31.42 -14.53
C ILE A 238 -20.19 32.13 -13.17
N GLN A 239 -19.23 31.83 -12.30
CA GLN A 239 -19.15 32.44 -10.97
C GLN A 239 -18.82 33.94 -11.04
N GLU A 240 -17.95 34.34 -11.96
CA GLU A 240 -17.64 35.74 -12.24
C GLU A 240 -18.89 36.50 -12.71
N ARG A 241 -19.60 36.00 -13.74
CA ARG A 241 -20.85 36.61 -14.22
C ARG A 241 -21.94 36.67 -13.16
N MET A 242 -22.09 35.62 -12.34
CA MET A 242 -23.04 35.62 -11.23
C MET A 242 -22.69 36.68 -10.17
N SER A 243 -21.39 36.95 -9.95
CA SER A 243 -20.94 37.97 -9.02
C SER A 243 -21.15 39.39 -9.57
N GLU A 244 -20.96 39.61 -10.88
CA GLU A 244 -21.26 40.87 -11.56
C GLU A 244 -22.76 41.19 -11.52
N ASP A 245 -23.62 40.21 -11.83
CA ASP A 245 -25.08 40.37 -11.75
C ASP A 245 -25.59 40.61 -10.32
N ALA A 246 -24.97 39.98 -9.32
CA ALA A 246 -25.28 40.22 -7.91
C ALA A 246 -24.87 41.64 -7.46
N GLY A 247 -23.73 42.14 -7.96
CA GLY A 247 -23.28 43.51 -7.71
C GLY A 247 -24.20 44.56 -8.34
N LEU A 248 -24.68 44.32 -9.56
CA LEU A 248 -25.64 45.18 -10.27
C LEU A 248 -27.01 45.23 -9.56
N ARG A 249 -27.48 44.10 -9.02
CA ARG A 249 -28.75 44.05 -8.24
C ARG A 249 -28.67 44.70 -6.87
N ALA A 250 -27.48 44.87 -6.30
CA ALA A 250 -27.28 45.57 -5.03
C ALA A 250 -27.19 47.10 -5.17
N GLN A 251 -27.13 47.62 -6.41
CA GLN A 251 -27.04 49.06 -6.73
C GLN A 251 -28.37 49.69 -7.21
N ILE A 252 -29.45 48.89 -7.28
CA ILE A 252 -30.82 49.33 -7.58
C ILE A 252 -31.65 49.25 -6.31
#